data_AF-A0A6A4F069-F1
#
_entry.id   AF-A0A6A4F069-F1
#
_cell.length_a   1.000
_cell.length_b   1.000
_cell.length_c   1.000
_cell.angle_alpha   90.00
_cell.angle_beta   90.00
_cell.angle_gamma   90.00
#
_symmetry.space_group_name_H-M   'P 1'
#
loop_
_entity.id
_entity.type
_entity.pdbx_description
1 polymer ?
#
loop_
_entity_poly.entity_id
_entity_poly.type
_entity_poly.pdbx_seq_one_letter_code
_entity_poly.pdbx_strand_id
1 'polypeptide(L)'
;MSKRRASDLFDSSDEEGSCEHPMPVPIFTPILPPKLRSISHEELVKWDKRRREYEAKMRARCRSSGEDYNLVTQNVKGSFDIELLESFCSLRLRKDVADVTEGQLIAEIKALLAKVTNDDLPDIKALFDKELVMDLAETDVDARILAYFQKFKQVVLEHGLEDVFSGDDGEKEKCKRLVSCLAPPVLKADVKTAVRWTDKAAAKSMQKLYTLVYDKAVAHERHFQQKKRQRMMAKVKDKSKDSSASTKSGRAGTAAAQPKKQGRGDFSKKATAPKNDRKVENLAADRKTARKPFTTNNKEPPSPCPKCQEMNLK
;
A
#
# COMPACT_ATOMS: atom_id res chain seq x y z
N MET A 1 5.50 -19.39 -82.98
CA MET A 1 5.17 -18.14 -83.70
C MET A 1 3.83 -17.61 -83.18
N SER A 2 3.78 -16.31 -82.79
CA SER A 2 2.65 -15.35 -82.91
C SER A 2 1.21 -15.83 -82.61
N LYS A 3 0.34 -15.19 -81.81
CA LYS A 3 0.13 -13.75 -81.53
C LYS A 3 -0.99 -13.58 -80.47
N ARG A 4 -0.77 -12.63 -79.54
CA ARG A 4 -1.66 -11.55 -79.02
C ARG A 4 -3.16 -11.82 -78.71
N ARG A 5 -3.56 -11.49 -77.47
CA ARG A 5 -4.38 -10.28 -77.16
C ARG A 5 -4.46 -10.07 -75.64
N ALA A 6 -3.96 -8.94 -75.17
CA ALA A 6 -4.39 -8.34 -73.91
C ALA A 6 -4.32 -6.83 -74.12
N SER A 7 -5.48 -6.20 -74.06
CA SER A 7 -5.67 -4.77 -74.12
C SER A 7 -6.54 -4.45 -72.94
N ASP A 8 -5.94 -3.92 -71.88
CA ASP A 8 -6.62 -3.06 -70.92
C ASP A 8 -5.65 -1.96 -70.54
N LEU A 9 -5.92 -0.80 -71.13
CA LEU A 9 -5.43 0.49 -70.72
C LEU A 9 -6.28 0.92 -69.53
N PHE A 10 -5.67 1.09 -68.37
CA PHE A 10 -6.09 2.14 -67.44
C PHE A 10 -4.85 2.71 -66.76
N ASP A 11 -4.57 3.94 -67.15
CA ASP A 11 -3.61 4.87 -66.58
C ASP A 11 -4.17 5.39 -65.26
N SER A 12 -3.36 5.36 -64.20
CA SER A 12 -3.52 6.20 -63.02
C SER A 12 -2.15 6.31 -62.36
N SER A 13 -1.47 7.39 -62.72
CA SER A 13 -0.24 7.83 -62.07
C SER A 13 -0.59 8.43 -60.71
N ASP A 14 -0.05 7.87 -59.62
CA ASP A 14 0.08 8.56 -58.33
C ASP A 14 1.47 8.23 -57.76
N GLU A 15 2.37 9.19 -57.94
CA GLU A 15 3.71 9.26 -57.34
C GLU A 15 3.58 9.63 -55.85
N GLU A 16 3.47 8.62 -54.99
CA GLU A 16 3.52 8.80 -53.54
C GLU A 16 4.99 8.75 -53.07
N GLY A 17 5.58 9.92 -52.89
CA GLY A 17 6.90 10.11 -52.29
C GLY A 17 6.95 9.53 -50.88
N SER A 18 7.70 8.44 -50.71
CA SER A 18 7.96 7.80 -49.42
C SER A 18 8.73 8.74 -48.50
N CYS A 19 8.03 9.37 -47.56
CA CYS A 19 8.63 10.07 -46.43
C CYS A 19 9.17 9.04 -45.43
N GLU A 20 10.46 8.69 -45.59
CA GLU A 20 11.19 7.91 -44.59
C GLU A 20 11.33 8.73 -43.31
N HIS A 21 10.39 8.54 -42.37
CA HIS A 21 10.55 9.03 -41.01
C HIS A 21 11.64 8.19 -40.33
N PRO A 22 12.77 8.78 -39.88
CA PRO A 22 13.79 8.05 -39.13
C PRO A 22 13.15 7.52 -37.85
N MET A 23 13.04 6.19 -37.75
CA MET A 23 12.57 5.52 -36.55
C MET A 23 13.46 5.97 -35.38
N PRO A 24 12.89 6.54 -34.30
CA PRO A 24 13.68 6.95 -33.14
C PRO A 24 14.49 5.76 -32.62
N VAL A 25 15.81 5.88 -32.64
CA VAL A 25 16.69 4.86 -32.08
C VAL A 25 16.35 4.71 -30.60
N PRO A 26 15.98 3.51 -30.12
CA PRO A 26 15.60 3.33 -28.73
C PRO A 26 16.78 3.69 -27.83
N ILE A 27 16.55 4.65 -26.92
CA ILE A 27 17.52 5.03 -25.90
C ILE A 27 17.66 3.86 -24.92
N PHE A 28 18.73 3.08 -25.08
CA PHE A 28 19.05 1.98 -24.18
C PHE A 28 19.58 2.56 -22.86
N THR A 29 18.72 2.60 -21.84
CA THR A 29 19.18 2.91 -20.48
C THR A 29 19.86 1.66 -19.91
N PRO A 30 21.14 1.70 -19.50
CA PRO A 30 21.81 0.53 -18.99
C PRO A 30 21.13 0.02 -17.71
N ILE A 31 20.86 -1.28 -17.65
CA ILE A 31 20.30 -1.92 -16.45
C ILE A 31 21.45 -2.08 -15.44
N LEU A 32 21.49 -1.20 -14.43
CA LEU A 32 22.56 -1.19 -13.44
C LEU A 32 22.32 -2.21 -12.32
N PRO A 33 23.33 -3.03 -11.96
CA PRO A 33 23.24 -3.96 -10.85
C PRO A 33 23.26 -3.21 -9.50
N PRO A 34 22.39 -3.56 -8.54
CA PRO A 34 22.33 -2.88 -7.27
C PRO A 34 23.51 -3.29 -6.39
N LYS A 35 24.18 -2.29 -5.80
CA LYS A 35 25.24 -2.50 -4.82
C LYS A 35 24.69 -2.61 -3.39
N LEU A 36 25.30 -3.49 -2.61
CA LEU A 36 25.07 -3.68 -1.19
C LEU A 36 26.26 -3.09 -0.42
N ARG A 37 25.99 -2.00 0.31
CA ARG A 37 27.04 -1.22 1.01
C ARG A 37 27.00 -1.37 2.53
N SER A 38 25.95 -1.98 3.07
CA SER A 38 25.76 -2.17 4.50
C SER A 38 24.91 -3.41 4.74
N ILE A 39 25.10 -4.04 5.89
CA ILE A 39 24.25 -5.13 6.41
C ILE A 39 23.19 -4.63 7.39
N SER A 40 22.97 -3.32 7.49
CA SER A 40 21.84 -2.79 8.24
C SER A 40 20.53 -3.31 7.65
N HIS A 41 19.57 -3.63 8.51
CA HIS A 41 18.30 -4.24 8.09
C HIS A 41 17.59 -3.42 7.00
N GLU A 42 17.51 -2.10 7.19
CA GLU A 42 16.93 -1.18 6.22
C GLU A 42 17.61 -1.26 4.84
N GLU A 43 18.95 -1.33 4.79
CA GLU A 43 19.67 -1.40 3.53
C GLU A 43 19.51 -2.76 2.86
N LEU A 44 19.44 -3.85 3.64
CA LEU A 44 19.14 -5.18 3.12
C LEU A 44 17.75 -5.25 2.50
N VAL A 45 16.72 -4.69 3.17
CA VAL A 45 15.34 -4.65 2.63
C VAL A 45 15.29 -3.86 1.32
N LYS A 46 15.93 -2.69 1.29
CA LYS A 46 16.01 -1.87 0.06
C LYS A 46 16.78 -2.59 -1.04
N TRP A 47 17.93 -3.17 -0.72
CA TRP A 47 18.75 -3.89 -1.68
C TRP A 47 18.02 -5.10 -2.26
N ASP A 48 17.34 -5.89 -1.43
CA ASP A 48 16.62 -7.07 -1.87
C ASP A 48 15.49 -6.71 -2.85
N LYS A 49 14.74 -5.62 -2.58
CA LYS A 49 13.76 -5.08 -3.52
C LYS A 49 14.41 -4.68 -4.86
N ARG A 50 15.48 -3.86 -4.82
CA ARG A 50 16.22 -3.43 -6.03
C ARG A 50 16.78 -4.63 -6.80
N ARG A 51 17.24 -5.65 -6.08
CA ARG A 51 17.80 -6.89 -6.63
C ARG A 51 16.75 -7.70 -7.39
N ARG A 52 15.56 -7.89 -6.81
CA ARG A 52 14.44 -8.56 -7.51
C ARG A 52 14.04 -7.82 -8.80
N GLU A 53 13.97 -6.48 -8.75
CA GLU A 53 13.66 -5.65 -9.92
C GLU A 53 14.76 -5.74 -11.00
N TYR A 54 16.03 -5.68 -10.60
CA TYR A 54 17.18 -5.87 -11.48
C TYR A 54 17.12 -7.23 -12.19
N GLU A 55 16.95 -8.31 -11.44
CA GLU A 55 16.91 -9.66 -12.00
C GLU A 55 15.69 -9.87 -12.92
N ALA A 56 14.54 -9.27 -12.59
CA ALA A 56 13.37 -9.31 -13.47
C ALA A 56 13.65 -8.63 -14.83
N LYS A 57 14.32 -7.47 -14.82
CA LYS A 57 14.75 -6.78 -16.04
C LYS A 57 15.78 -7.59 -16.83
N MET A 58 16.76 -8.17 -16.15
CA MET A 58 17.76 -9.04 -16.80
C MET A 58 17.12 -10.27 -17.44
N ARG A 59 16.19 -10.96 -16.75
CA ARG A 59 15.43 -12.08 -17.34
C ARG A 59 14.63 -11.64 -18.57
N ALA A 60 14.04 -10.44 -18.55
CA ALA A 60 13.32 -9.92 -19.71
C ALA A 60 14.26 -9.66 -20.90
N ARG A 61 15.43 -9.07 -20.66
CA ARG A 61 16.48 -8.86 -21.67
C ARG A 61 16.97 -10.18 -22.26
N CYS A 62 17.24 -11.20 -21.43
CA CYS A 62 17.67 -12.52 -21.91
C CYS A 62 16.62 -13.17 -22.82
N ARG A 63 15.33 -13.05 -22.48
CA ARG A 63 14.24 -13.56 -23.34
C ARG A 63 14.18 -12.88 -24.71
N SER A 64 14.50 -11.59 -24.80
CA SER A 64 14.47 -10.85 -26.08
C SER A 64 15.75 -11.02 -26.91
N SER A 65 16.90 -11.19 -26.27
CA SER A 65 18.22 -11.23 -26.94
C SER A 65 18.76 -12.64 -27.18
N GLY A 66 18.28 -13.64 -26.42
CA GLY A 66 18.86 -14.98 -26.39
C GLY A 66 20.14 -15.10 -25.55
N GLU A 67 20.55 -14.05 -24.85
CA GLU A 67 21.73 -14.07 -23.97
C GLU A 67 21.55 -15.03 -22.78
N ASP A 68 22.62 -15.70 -22.37
CA ASP A 68 22.63 -16.53 -21.16
C ASP A 68 22.52 -15.65 -19.90
N TYR A 69 21.50 -15.93 -19.07
CA TYR A 69 21.21 -15.16 -17.87
C TYR A 69 22.37 -15.11 -16.87
N ASN A 70 23.09 -16.20 -16.69
CA ASN A 70 24.16 -16.28 -15.69
C ASN A 70 25.40 -15.51 -16.16
N LEU A 71 25.60 -15.38 -17.46
CA LEU A 71 26.71 -14.61 -18.03
C LEU A 71 26.46 -13.09 -18.00
N VAL A 72 25.23 -12.66 -18.23
CA VAL A 72 24.91 -11.20 -18.31
C VAL A 72 24.44 -10.59 -16.99
N THR A 73 24.06 -11.42 -16.01
CA THR A 73 23.56 -10.96 -14.72
C THR A 73 24.65 -10.99 -13.67
N GLN A 74 24.92 -9.85 -13.05
CA GLN A 74 25.85 -9.80 -11.93
C GLN A 74 25.32 -10.68 -10.79
N ASN A 75 26.14 -11.59 -10.27
CA ASN A 75 25.78 -12.45 -9.15
C ASN A 75 25.68 -11.68 -7.81
N VAL A 76 25.33 -12.36 -6.72
CA VAL A 76 25.17 -11.74 -5.41
C VAL A 76 26.52 -11.33 -4.85
N LYS A 77 27.56 -12.17 -5.01
CA LYS A 77 28.93 -11.82 -4.62
C LYS A 77 29.41 -10.51 -5.22
N GLY A 78 29.23 -10.30 -6.52
CA GLY A 78 29.59 -9.06 -7.20
C GLY A 78 28.76 -7.83 -6.79
N SER A 79 27.63 -8.04 -6.10
CA SER A 79 26.77 -6.97 -5.61
C SER A 79 27.29 -6.32 -4.33
N PHE A 80 28.15 -6.99 -3.57
CA PHE A 80 28.76 -6.38 -2.39
C PHE A 80 29.74 -5.27 -2.79
N ASP A 81 29.87 -4.31 -1.89
CA ASP A 81 31.11 -3.55 -1.78
C ASP A 81 32.28 -4.48 -1.40
N ILE A 82 33.48 -4.21 -1.91
CA ILE A 82 34.63 -5.13 -1.79
C ILE A 82 35.00 -5.34 -0.31
N GLU A 83 35.15 -4.25 0.45
CA GLU A 83 35.53 -4.32 1.86
C GLU A 83 34.42 -4.98 2.70
N LEU A 84 33.16 -4.71 2.33
CA LEU A 84 32.02 -5.36 2.96
C LEU A 84 32.02 -6.87 2.69
N LEU A 85 32.30 -7.30 1.45
CA LEU A 85 32.32 -8.72 1.09
C LEU A 85 33.40 -9.47 1.89
N GLU A 86 34.61 -8.92 1.95
CA GLU A 86 35.72 -9.50 2.70
C GLU A 86 35.39 -9.64 4.18
N SER A 87 34.86 -8.57 4.78
CA SER A 87 34.43 -8.57 6.19
C SER A 87 33.28 -9.54 6.44
N PHE A 88 32.32 -9.62 5.52
CA PHE A 88 31.16 -10.51 5.64
C PHE A 88 31.59 -11.99 5.59
N CYS A 89 32.43 -12.35 4.61
CA CYS A 89 32.93 -13.72 4.45
C CYS A 89 33.82 -14.14 5.63
N SER A 90 34.79 -13.31 6.00
CA SER A 90 35.74 -13.63 7.07
C SER A 90 35.09 -13.67 8.46
N LEU A 91 34.26 -12.68 8.79
CA LEU A 91 33.71 -12.54 10.15
C LEU A 91 32.43 -13.34 10.38
N ARG A 92 31.50 -13.37 9.42
CA ARG A 92 30.23 -14.13 9.57
C ARG A 92 30.36 -15.56 9.08
N LEU A 93 30.84 -15.75 7.85
CA LEU A 93 30.90 -17.09 7.24
C LEU A 93 32.14 -17.89 7.65
N ARG A 94 33.16 -17.22 8.22
CA ARG A 94 34.45 -17.81 8.64
C ARG A 94 35.13 -18.54 7.48
N LYS A 95 35.10 -17.92 6.30
CA LYS A 95 35.65 -18.46 5.05
C LYS A 95 36.36 -17.38 4.26
N ASP A 96 37.32 -17.79 3.45
CA ASP A 96 37.88 -16.93 2.43
C ASP A 96 36.82 -16.61 1.36
N VAL A 97 36.94 -15.43 0.73
CA VAL A 97 36.04 -15.00 -0.33
C VAL A 97 36.02 -16.02 -1.48
N ALA A 98 37.13 -16.68 -1.81
CA ALA A 98 37.20 -17.69 -2.85
C ALA A 98 36.33 -18.93 -2.56
N ASP A 99 36.22 -19.32 -1.29
CA ASP A 99 35.53 -20.56 -0.85
C ASP A 99 34.03 -20.37 -0.59
N VAL A 100 33.55 -19.12 -0.59
CA VAL A 100 32.15 -18.80 -0.37
C VAL A 100 31.34 -18.93 -1.66
N THR A 101 30.26 -19.71 -1.59
CA THR A 101 29.32 -19.89 -2.71
C THR A 101 28.23 -18.83 -2.71
N GLU A 102 27.64 -18.56 -3.89
CA GLU A 102 26.47 -17.67 -4.01
C GLU A 102 25.32 -18.09 -3.09
N GLY A 103 25.08 -19.40 -2.96
CA GLY A 103 24.05 -19.95 -2.10
C GLY A 103 24.26 -19.62 -0.62
N GLN A 104 25.51 -19.61 -0.14
CA GLN A 104 25.84 -19.24 1.23
C GLN A 104 25.59 -17.75 1.49
N LEU A 105 25.98 -16.87 0.57
CA LEU A 105 25.69 -15.44 0.69
C LEU A 105 24.18 -15.16 0.71
N ILE A 106 23.43 -15.80 -0.20
CA ILE A 106 21.97 -15.65 -0.27
C ILE A 106 21.31 -16.16 1.01
N ALA A 107 21.74 -17.31 1.53
CA ALA A 107 21.21 -17.87 2.77
C ALA A 107 21.46 -16.94 3.97
N GLU A 108 22.67 -16.39 4.08
CA GLU A 108 23.02 -15.50 5.19
C GLU A 108 22.30 -14.15 5.10
N ILE A 109 22.15 -13.57 3.89
CA ILE A 109 21.34 -12.35 3.69
C ILE A 109 19.87 -12.61 4.08
N LYS A 110 19.32 -13.76 3.70
CA LYS A 110 17.94 -14.14 4.09
C LYS A 110 17.81 -14.31 5.59
N ALA A 111 18.79 -14.93 6.25
CA ALA A 111 18.80 -15.06 7.70
C ALA A 111 18.85 -13.70 8.40
N LEU A 112 19.62 -12.74 7.86
CA LEU A 112 19.64 -11.37 8.36
C LEU A 112 18.29 -10.65 8.18
N LEU A 113 17.64 -10.82 7.03
CA LEU A 113 16.33 -10.24 6.76
C LEU A 113 15.19 -10.85 7.59
N ALA A 114 15.34 -12.10 8.01
CA ALA A 114 14.33 -12.80 8.80
C ALA A 114 14.37 -12.43 10.29
N LYS A 115 15.52 -11.93 10.77
CA LYS A 115 15.79 -11.66 12.17
C LYS A 115 15.37 -10.25 12.58
N VAL A 116 14.85 -10.13 13.78
CA VAL A 116 14.57 -8.83 14.41
C VAL A 116 15.90 -8.08 14.62
N THR A 117 15.89 -6.77 14.34
CA THR A 117 17.07 -5.93 14.51
C THR A 117 17.56 -5.99 15.97
N ASN A 118 18.84 -6.32 16.17
CA ASN A 118 19.47 -6.46 17.49
C ASN A 118 18.80 -7.46 18.46
N ASP A 119 17.97 -8.38 17.96
CA ASP A 119 17.16 -9.28 18.78
C ASP A 119 16.21 -8.55 19.77
N ASP A 120 15.98 -7.25 19.57
CA ASP A 120 15.11 -6.44 20.41
C ASP A 120 13.70 -6.44 19.82
N LEU A 121 12.85 -7.32 20.34
CA LEU A 121 11.48 -7.49 19.86
C LEU A 121 10.66 -6.23 20.18
N PRO A 122 10.22 -5.46 19.16
CA PRO A 122 9.39 -4.29 19.41
C PRO A 122 8.04 -4.70 19.99
N ASP A 123 7.29 -3.74 20.56
CA ASP A 123 5.87 -3.96 20.81
C ASP A 123 5.14 -4.16 19.48
N ILE A 124 5.02 -5.43 19.08
CA ILE A 124 4.41 -5.87 17.83
C ILE A 124 3.01 -5.27 17.70
N LYS A 125 2.23 -5.22 18.79
CA LYS A 125 0.87 -4.70 18.72
C LYS A 125 0.89 -3.21 18.39
N ALA A 126 1.67 -2.42 19.14
CA ALA A 126 1.76 -0.98 18.92
C ALA A 126 2.33 -0.63 17.53
N LEU A 127 3.31 -1.42 17.07
CA LEU A 127 3.92 -1.28 15.75
C LEU A 127 2.89 -1.48 14.63
N PHE A 128 2.12 -2.57 14.68
CA PHE A 128 1.09 -2.83 13.68
C PHE A 128 -0.07 -1.84 13.76
N ASP A 129 -0.49 -1.42 14.96
CA ASP A 129 -1.52 -0.40 15.12
C ASP A 129 -1.10 0.95 14.48
N LYS A 130 0.21 1.24 14.43
CA LYS A 130 0.77 2.44 13.81
C LYS A 130 0.97 2.31 12.29
N GLU A 131 1.49 1.18 11.81
CA GLU A 131 1.99 1.06 10.43
C GLU A 131 1.06 0.30 9.48
N LEU A 132 0.19 -0.58 10.02
CA LEU A 132 -0.78 -1.33 9.22
C LEU A 132 -2.10 -0.55 9.15
N VAL A 133 -2.10 0.48 8.31
CA VAL A 133 -3.27 1.34 8.08
C VAL A 133 -3.92 1.00 6.76
N MET A 134 -5.23 0.76 6.76
CA MET A 134 -6.00 0.58 5.53
C MET A 134 -6.28 1.94 4.89
N ASP A 135 -5.99 2.05 3.59
CA ASP A 135 -6.29 3.26 2.82
C ASP A 135 -7.79 3.34 2.52
N LEU A 136 -8.50 4.24 3.21
CA LEU A 136 -9.94 4.45 3.02
C LEU A 136 -10.25 5.43 1.88
N ALA A 137 -9.25 6.10 1.31
CA ALA A 137 -9.43 6.96 0.14
C ALA A 137 -9.57 6.13 -1.14
N GLU A 138 -8.98 4.93 -1.18
CA GLU A 138 -9.19 3.98 -2.27
C GLU A 138 -10.66 3.53 -2.32
N THR A 139 -11.28 3.77 -3.47
CA THR A 139 -12.70 3.51 -3.74
C THR A 139 -12.93 2.11 -4.28
N ASP A 140 -11.93 1.52 -4.95
CA ASP A 140 -11.97 0.14 -5.40
C ASP A 140 -11.73 -0.80 -4.21
N VAL A 141 -12.74 -1.61 -3.89
CA VAL A 141 -12.68 -2.55 -2.77
C VAL A 141 -11.60 -3.61 -2.99
N ASP A 142 -11.44 -4.11 -4.21
CA ASP A 142 -10.44 -5.12 -4.54
C ASP A 142 -9.03 -4.57 -4.31
N ALA A 143 -8.73 -3.40 -4.89
CA ALA A 143 -7.44 -2.75 -4.74
C ALA A 143 -7.13 -2.43 -3.27
N ARG A 144 -8.11 -1.88 -2.53
CA ARG A 144 -7.96 -1.52 -1.12
C ARG A 144 -7.62 -2.71 -0.23
N ILE A 145 -8.37 -3.82 -0.37
CA ILE A 145 -8.14 -5.01 0.46
C ILE A 145 -6.81 -5.67 0.08
N LEU A 146 -6.48 -5.78 -1.20
CA LEU A 146 -5.22 -6.36 -1.61
C LEU A 146 -4.02 -5.54 -1.12
N ALA A 147 -4.07 -4.22 -1.26
CA ALA A 147 -3.02 -3.32 -0.78
C ALA A 147 -2.83 -3.42 0.74
N TYR A 148 -3.91 -3.56 1.52
CA TYR A 148 -3.84 -3.77 2.97
C TYR A 148 -3.07 -5.03 3.35
N PHE A 149 -3.35 -6.17 2.70
CA PHE A 149 -2.62 -7.42 2.95
C PHE A 149 -1.18 -7.39 2.43
N GLN A 150 -0.90 -6.65 1.36
CA GLN A 150 0.47 -6.39 0.91
C GLN A 150 1.24 -5.54 1.93
N LYS A 151 0.61 -4.50 2.49
CA LYS A 151 1.21 -3.66 3.53
C LYS A 151 1.56 -4.46 4.78
N PHE A 152 0.74 -5.44 5.18
CA PHE A 152 1.09 -6.37 6.26
C PHE A 152 2.43 -7.07 6.00
N LYS A 153 2.60 -7.68 4.83
CA LYS A 153 3.86 -8.36 4.46
C LYS A 153 5.05 -7.41 4.44
N GLN A 154 4.83 -6.18 3.98
CA GLN A 154 5.85 -5.15 3.98
C GLN A 154 6.29 -4.80 5.40
N VAL A 155 5.35 -4.58 6.32
CA VAL A 155 5.66 -4.29 7.74
C VAL A 155 6.42 -5.46 8.39
N VAL A 156 6.02 -6.71 8.12
CA VAL A 156 6.74 -7.89 8.62
C VAL A 156 8.20 -7.89 8.14
N LEU A 157 8.43 -7.65 6.85
CA LEU A 157 9.77 -7.62 6.27
C LEU A 157 10.62 -6.45 6.77
N GLU A 158 10.05 -5.23 6.80
CA GLU A 158 10.74 -4.00 7.20
C GLU A 158 11.23 -4.04 8.66
N HIS A 159 10.59 -4.84 9.51
CA HIS A 159 10.94 -4.99 10.93
C HIS A 159 11.57 -6.35 11.28
N GLY A 160 11.83 -7.22 10.29
CA GLY A 160 12.49 -8.50 10.52
C GLY A 160 11.65 -9.46 11.38
N LEU A 161 10.34 -9.46 11.16
CA LEU A 161 9.37 -10.25 11.94
C LEU A 161 8.98 -11.57 11.25
N GLU A 162 9.65 -11.97 10.17
CA GLU A 162 9.31 -13.21 9.44
C GLU A 162 9.41 -14.44 10.34
N ASP A 163 10.50 -14.57 11.10
CA ASP A 163 10.68 -15.69 12.03
C ASP A 163 9.66 -15.66 13.17
N VAL A 164 9.29 -14.46 13.64
CA VAL A 164 8.29 -14.25 14.71
C VAL A 164 6.91 -14.76 14.29
N PHE A 165 6.59 -14.64 13.00
CA PHE A 165 5.31 -15.10 12.45
C PHE A 165 5.42 -16.45 11.71
N SER A 166 6.49 -17.21 11.95
CA SER A 166 6.65 -18.55 11.37
C SER A 166 5.79 -19.60 12.10
N GLY A 167 5.50 -20.71 11.41
CA GLY A 167 4.72 -21.82 11.94
C GLY A 167 3.22 -21.54 12.14
N ASP A 168 2.51 -22.53 12.69
CA ASP A 168 1.04 -22.51 12.82
C ASP A 168 0.53 -21.44 13.79
N ASP A 169 1.27 -21.19 14.88
CA ASP A 169 0.92 -20.15 15.84
C ASP A 169 1.23 -18.75 15.30
N GLY A 170 2.34 -18.61 14.56
CA GLY A 170 2.66 -17.39 13.81
C GLY A 170 1.56 -17.03 12.82
N GLU A 171 1.08 -17.99 12.03
CA GLU A 171 -0.01 -17.77 11.06
C GLU A 171 -1.32 -17.29 11.73
N LYS A 172 -1.65 -17.83 12.92
CA LYS A 172 -2.80 -17.34 13.72
C LYS A 172 -2.57 -15.91 14.20
N GLU A 173 -1.35 -15.58 14.63
CA GLU A 173 -1.04 -14.24 15.11
C GLU A 173 -1.03 -13.22 13.96
N LYS A 174 -0.60 -13.60 12.74
CA LYS A 174 -0.80 -12.78 11.52
C LYS A 174 -2.27 -12.46 11.31
N CYS A 175 -3.13 -13.48 11.35
CA CYS A 175 -4.58 -13.31 11.17
C CYS A 175 -5.16 -12.38 12.25
N LYS A 176 -4.73 -12.54 13.50
CA LYS A 176 -5.15 -11.70 14.63
C LYS A 176 -4.72 -10.24 14.47
N ARG A 177 -3.47 -9.98 14.03
CA ARG A 177 -2.97 -8.63 13.73
C ARG A 177 -3.75 -7.98 12.59
N LEU A 178 -3.94 -8.71 11.49
CA LEU A 178 -4.74 -8.26 10.35
C LEU A 178 -6.15 -7.87 10.80
N VAL A 179 -6.85 -8.69 11.57
CA VAL A 179 -8.20 -8.37 12.07
C VAL A 179 -8.18 -7.19 13.05
N SER A 180 -7.16 -7.09 13.92
CA SER A 180 -7.10 -6.00 14.91
C SER A 180 -6.92 -4.63 14.27
N CYS A 181 -6.21 -4.53 13.15
CA CYS A 181 -5.91 -3.26 12.48
C CYS A 181 -6.90 -2.92 11.34
N LEU A 182 -7.92 -3.75 11.11
CA LEU A 182 -8.94 -3.48 10.08
C LEU A 182 -9.67 -2.15 10.33
N ALA A 183 -9.86 -1.43 9.24
CA ALA A 183 -10.78 -0.30 9.13
C ALA A 183 -11.72 -0.54 7.94
N PRO A 184 -12.91 0.07 7.89
CA PRO A 184 -13.54 0.84 8.96
C PRO A 184 -13.96 -0.04 10.17
N PRO A 185 -14.28 0.55 11.34
CA PRO A 185 -14.63 -0.20 12.55
C PRO A 185 -15.78 -1.20 12.38
N VAL A 186 -16.74 -0.91 11.49
CA VAL A 186 -17.87 -1.80 11.18
C VAL A 186 -17.38 -3.07 10.48
N LEU A 187 -16.53 -2.95 9.45
CA LEU A 187 -15.92 -4.11 8.78
C LEU A 187 -15.12 -4.95 9.78
N LYS A 188 -14.32 -4.30 10.63
CA LYS A 188 -13.56 -4.97 11.69
C LYS A 188 -14.46 -5.76 12.63
N ALA A 189 -15.56 -5.18 13.10
CA ALA A 189 -16.50 -5.85 14.00
C ALA A 189 -17.15 -7.08 13.34
N ASP A 190 -17.55 -6.95 12.07
CA ASP A 190 -18.20 -8.03 11.32
C ASP A 190 -17.23 -9.19 11.02
N VAL A 191 -16.00 -8.88 10.59
CA VAL A 191 -14.95 -9.88 10.38
C VAL A 191 -14.58 -10.56 11.71
N LYS A 192 -14.39 -9.80 12.78
CA LYS A 192 -14.08 -10.36 14.11
C LYS A 192 -15.18 -11.32 14.60
N THR A 193 -16.44 -10.98 14.35
CA THR A 193 -17.59 -11.84 14.69
C THR A 193 -17.60 -13.10 13.82
N ALA A 194 -17.38 -12.96 12.51
CA ALA A 194 -17.34 -14.08 11.58
C ALA A 194 -16.22 -15.06 11.93
N VAL A 195 -14.99 -14.57 12.13
CA VAL A 195 -13.83 -15.39 12.53
C VAL A 195 -14.08 -16.15 13.83
N ARG A 196 -14.79 -15.54 14.79
CA ARG A 196 -15.07 -16.15 16.09
C ARG A 196 -16.13 -17.25 16.01
N TRP A 197 -17.17 -17.05 15.21
CA TRP A 197 -18.39 -17.86 15.29
C TRP A 197 -18.71 -18.66 14.04
N THR A 198 -18.52 -18.10 12.85
CA THR A 198 -19.00 -18.70 11.59
C THR A 198 -17.88 -19.29 10.73
N ASP A 199 -16.73 -18.63 10.67
CA ASP A 199 -15.57 -19.04 9.86
C ASP A 199 -14.30 -19.08 10.71
N LYS A 200 -14.23 -20.10 11.57
CA LYS A 200 -13.07 -20.31 12.44
C LYS A 200 -11.80 -20.68 11.66
N ALA A 201 -11.93 -21.12 10.41
CA ALA A 201 -10.78 -21.48 9.59
C ALA A 201 -10.01 -20.23 9.12
N ALA A 202 -10.69 -19.10 8.93
CA ALA A 202 -10.08 -17.81 8.65
C ALA A 202 -9.16 -17.31 9.80
N ALA A 203 -9.33 -17.78 11.03
CA ALA A 203 -8.43 -17.45 12.14
C ALA A 203 -7.02 -18.06 12.01
N LYS A 204 -6.84 -19.04 11.11
CA LYS A 204 -5.64 -19.88 11.00
C LYS A 204 -5.00 -19.84 9.61
N SER A 205 -5.50 -18.99 8.73
CA SER A 205 -5.02 -18.93 7.34
C SER A 205 -5.23 -17.53 6.79
N MET A 206 -4.13 -16.87 6.41
CA MET A 206 -4.21 -15.56 5.77
C MET A 206 -5.04 -15.57 4.49
N GLN A 207 -4.98 -16.67 3.71
CA GLN A 207 -5.74 -16.78 2.47
C GLN A 207 -7.25 -16.81 2.72
N LYS A 208 -7.70 -17.63 3.69
CA LYS A 208 -9.13 -17.68 4.06
C LYS A 208 -9.58 -16.35 4.67
N LEU A 209 -8.72 -15.73 5.49
CA LEU A 209 -9.00 -14.41 6.04
C LEU A 209 -9.13 -13.34 4.96
N TYR A 210 -8.27 -13.35 3.95
CA TYR A 210 -8.35 -12.44 2.80
C TYR A 210 -9.71 -12.54 2.12
N THR A 211 -10.14 -13.75 1.76
CA THR A 211 -11.46 -13.97 1.14
C THR A 211 -12.60 -13.48 2.02
N LEU A 212 -12.57 -13.81 3.32
CA LEU A 212 -13.59 -13.36 4.27
C LEU A 212 -13.66 -11.83 4.38
N VAL A 213 -12.51 -11.17 4.51
CA VAL A 213 -12.45 -9.70 4.59
C VAL A 213 -12.97 -9.07 3.31
N TYR A 214 -12.56 -9.60 2.15
CA TYR A 214 -13.01 -9.15 0.85
C TYR A 214 -14.55 -9.25 0.71
N ASP A 215 -15.12 -10.42 0.95
CA ASP A 215 -16.56 -10.66 0.82
C ASP A 215 -17.38 -9.73 1.72
N LYS A 216 -16.92 -9.52 2.96
CA LYS A 216 -17.56 -8.58 3.89
C LYS A 216 -17.43 -7.14 3.38
N ALA A 217 -16.26 -6.72 2.93
CA ALA A 217 -16.05 -5.37 2.40
C ALA A 217 -16.93 -5.08 1.18
N VAL A 218 -17.05 -6.03 0.25
CA VAL A 218 -17.95 -5.95 -0.91
C VAL A 218 -19.40 -5.83 -0.47
N ALA A 219 -19.84 -6.61 0.53
CA ALA A 219 -21.19 -6.52 1.06
C ALA A 219 -21.48 -5.14 1.69
N HIS A 220 -20.53 -4.59 2.45
CA HIS A 220 -20.65 -3.23 3.00
C HIS A 220 -20.76 -2.17 1.91
N GLU A 221 -19.93 -2.26 0.87
CA GLU A 221 -19.94 -1.32 -0.26
C GLU A 221 -21.27 -1.37 -1.01
N ARG A 222 -21.76 -2.58 -1.33
CA ARG A 222 -23.07 -2.76 -1.98
C ARG A 222 -24.21 -2.12 -1.19
N HIS A 223 -24.23 -2.34 0.13
CA HIS A 223 -25.24 -1.78 1.01
C HIS A 223 -25.13 -0.25 1.13
N PHE A 224 -23.91 0.31 1.18
CA PHE A 224 -23.69 1.74 1.15
C PHE A 224 -24.24 2.37 -0.14
N GLN A 225 -23.91 1.80 -1.29
CA GLN A 225 -24.39 2.28 -2.59
C GLN A 225 -25.91 2.17 -2.73
N GLN A 226 -26.52 1.10 -2.22
CA GLN A 226 -27.97 0.96 -2.20
C GLN A 226 -28.64 2.06 -1.36
N LYS A 227 -28.15 2.30 -0.14
CA LYS A 227 -28.63 3.38 0.73
C LYS A 227 -28.46 4.76 0.10
N LYS A 228 -27.35 5.00 -0.59
CA LYS A 228 -27.10 6.23 -1.35
C LYS A 228 -28.14 6.43 -2.46
N ARG A 229 -28.42 5.39 -3.26
CA ARG A 229 -29.46 5.44 -4.31
C ARG A 229 -30.85 5.73 -3.73
N GLN A 230 -31.24 5.06 -2.65
CA GLN A 230 -32.53 5.30 -1.99
C GLN A 230 -32.69 6.75 -1.53
N ARG A 231 -31.65 7.35 -0.93
CA ARG A 231 -31.66 8.76 -0.52
C ARG A 231 -31.80 9.72 -1.69
N MET A 232 -31.12 9.43 -2.82
CA MET A 232 -31.24 10.24 -4.03
C MET A 232 -32.65 10.19 -4.62
N MET A 233 -33.25 9.00 -4.68
CA MET A 233 -34.63 8.81 -5.14
C MET A 233 -35.66 9.52 -4.25
N ALA A 234 -35.47 9.49 -2.93
CA ALA A 234 -36.33 10.20 -1.98
C ALA A 234 -36.28 11.73 -2.17
N LYS A 235 -35.07 12.29 -2.38
CA LYS A 235 -34.90 13.74 -2.64
C LYS A 235 -35.54 14.19 -3.96
N VAL A 236 -35.52 13.34 -4.99
CA VAL A 236 -36.21 13.64 -6.26
C VAL A 236 -37.73 13.64 -6.06
N LYS A 237 -38.26 12.71 -5.27
CA LYS A 237 -39.69 12.60 -4.97
C LYS A 237 -40.23 13.78 -4.14
N ASP A 238 -39.43 14.34 -3.23
CA ASP A 238 -39.81 15.54 -2.47
C ASP A 238 -39.85 16.80 -3.36
N LYS A 239 -38.81 16.98 -4.19
CA LYS A 239 -38.77 18.10 -5.15
C LYS A 239 -39.91 18.08 -6.17
N SER A 240 -40.42 16.92 -6.57
CA SER A 240 -41.57 16.82 -7.47
C SER A 240 -42.93 17.00 -6.76
N LYS A 241 -42.97 16.85 -5.43
CA LYS A 241 -44.16 17.14 -4.61
C LYS A 241 -44.31 18.64 -4.35
N ASP A 242 -43.21 19.34 -4.09
CA ASP A 242 -43.22 20.80 -3.92
C ASP A 242 -43.55 21.56 -5.22
N SER A 243 -43.15 21.03 -6.38
CA SER A 243 -43.49 21.65 -7.68
C SER A 243 -44.90 21.34 -8.19
N SER A 244 -45.57 20.32 -7.64
CA SER A 244 -46.97 20.00 -7.98
C SER A 244 -48.00 20.61 -7.02
N ALA A 245 -47.56 21.17 -5.89
CA ALA A 245 -48.42 21.91 -4.95
C ALA A 245 -48.69 23.37 -5.38
N SER A 246 -47.96 23.92 -6.36
CA SER A 246 -48.08 25.33 -6.75
C SER A 246 -49.01 25.63 -7.94
N THR A 247 -49.76 24.65 -8.46
CA THR A 247 -50.60 24.84 -9.68
C THR A 247 -52.11 24.80 -9.44
N LYS A 248 -52.59 24.97 -8.19
CA LYS A 248 -54.04 25.03 -7.91
C LYS A 248 -54.42 26.23 -7.05
N SER A 249 -54.24 27.42 -7.60
CA SER A 249 -54.95 28.63 -7.17
C SER A 249 -55.08 29.56 -8.38
N GLY A 250 -56.16 29.41 -9.12
CA GLY A 250 -56.51 30.30 -10.21
C GLY A 250 -58.02 30.51 -10.27
N ARG A 251 -58.41 31.80 -10.24
CA ARG A 251 -59.64 32.46 -10.76
C ARG A 251 -60.55 33.08 -9.68
N ALA A 252 -61.01 34.33 -9.74
CA ALA A 252 -60.68 35.55 -10.50
C ALA A 252 -61.48 36.76 -9.94
N GLY A 253 -61.04 37.99 -10.25
CA GLY A 253 -61.82 39.24 -10.22
C GLY A 253 -60.90 40.47 -10.08
N THR A 254 -60.41 41.08 -11.17
CA THR A 254 -60.88 42.37 -11.80
C THR A 254 -61.09 43.51 -10.79
N ALA A 255 -60.58 44.75 -10.92
CA ALA A 255 -59.84 45.46 -11.96
C ALA A 255 -59.23 46.77 -11.39
N ALA A 256 -58.23 47.31 -12.13
CA ALA A 256 -57.86 48.72 -12.33
C ALA A 256 -57.45 49.64 -11.16
N ALA A 257 -56.17 50.05 -11.16
CA ALA A 257 -55.74 51.46 -11.19
C ALA A 257 -54.19 51.57 -11.36
N GLN A 258 -53.74 52.38 -12.32
CA GLN A 258 -52.37 52.90 -12.47
C GLN A 258 -52.37 54.41 -12.08
N PRO A 259 -51.24 55.14 -12.09
CA PRO A 259 -49.88 54.86 -11.57
C PRO A 259 -49.32 56.09 -10.78
N LYS A 260 -48.13 55.99 -10.15
CA LYS A 260 -47.10 57.07 -10.18
C LYS A 260 -45.79 56.75 -9.41
N LYS A 261 -44.69 56.99 -10.13
CA LYS A 261 -43.39 57.60 -9.74
C LYS A 261 -42.49 56.85 -8.74
N GLN A 262 -41.30 56.42 -9.15
CA GLN A 262 -39.98 57.13 -9.19
C GLN A 262 -39.09 56.40 -8.16
N GLY A 263 -37.85 55.99 -8.41
CA GLY A 263 -36.97 56.03 -9.57
C GLY A 263 -35.67 55.26 -9.24
N ARG A 264 -34.74 55.29 -10.22
CA ARG A 264 -33.26 55.11 -10.15
C ARG A 264 -32.67 54.23 -9.04
N GLY A 265 -31.79 53.28 -9.31
CA GLY A 265 -30.92 53.15 -10.48
C GLY A 265 -30.02 51.92 -10.43
N ASP A 266 -29.41 51.75 -11.59
CA ASP A 266 -28.64 50.64 -12.13
C ASP A 266 -27.20 50.56 -11.56
N PHE A 267 -26.49 49.52 -12.02
CA PHE A 267 -25.05 49.27 -12.00
C PHE A 267 -24.49 48.19 -11.06
N SER A 268 -24.50 46.97 -11.61
CA SER A 268 -23.30 46.26 -12.11
C SER A 268 -22.03 46.13 -11.25
N LYS A 269 -21.57 44.87 -11.25
CA LYS A 269 -20.19 44.36 -11.45
C LYS A 269 -19.24 44.22 -10.24
N LYS A 270 -19.05 42.92 -9.95
CA LYS A 270 -17.80 42.13 -10.15
C LYS A 270 -16.81 42.02 -8.99
N ALA A 271 -16.33 40.78 -8.91
CA ALA A 271 -15.36 40.18 -8.00
C ALA A 271 -14.02 40.90 -7.86
N THR A 272 -13.39 40.70 -6.71
CA THR A 272 -11.93 40.50 -6.57
C THR A 272 -11.61 39.76 -5.27
N ALA A 273 -10.74 38.74 -5.37
CA ALA A 273 -9.96 38.21 -4.27
C ALA A 273 -8.99 39.28 -3.71
N PRO A 274 -8.30 38.99 -2.59
CA PRO A 274 -6.85 39.05 -2.68
C PRO A 274 -6.12 37.89 -2.00
N LYS A 275 -4.82 37.84 -2.32
CA LYS A 275 -3.81 36.83 -2.03
C LYS A 275 -3.14 37.08 -0.66
N ASN A 276 -2.50 35.99 -0.18
CA ASN A 276 -1.35 35.90 0.72
C ASN A 276 -0.54 37.18 0.99
N ASP A 277 -0.06 37.31 2.22
CA ASP A 277 1.37 37.54 2.48
C ASP A 277 1.84 36.95 3.82
N ARG A 278 3.11 36.50 3.79
CA ARG A 278 3.89 35.91 4.88
C ARG A 278 4.35 36.97 5.88
N LYS A 279 4.50 36.60 7.16
CA LYS A 279 5.68 37.02 7.95
C LYS A 279 6.01 36.04 9.08
N VAL A 280 7.29 35.71 9.14
CA VAL A 280 8.04 34.96 10.15
C VAL A 280 8.44 35.92 11.27
N GLU A 281 8.38 35.50 12.54
CA GLU A 281 9.42 35.78 13.54
C GLU A 281 9.30 34.87 14.78
N ASN A 282 10.46 34.33 15.18
CA ASN A 282 10.72 33.52 16.36
C ASN A 282 10.55 34.33 17.65
N LEU A 283 10.35 33.65 18.79
CA LEU A 283 11.02 33.96 20.06
C LEU A 283 10.94 32.75 21.01
N ALA A 284 12.11 32.33 21.49
CA ALA A 284 12.31 31.36 22.55
C ALA A 284 12.21 32.05 23.92
N ALA A 285 11.69 31.34 24.94
CA ALA A 285 12.07 31.55 26.34
C ALA A 285 11.70 30.33 27.22
N ASP A 286 12.75 29.73 27.74
CA ASP A 286 12.92 28.98 28.99
C ASP A 286 11.80 29.05 30.04
N ARG A 287 11.38 27.89 30.57
CA ARG A 287 11.15 27.73 32.01
C ARG A 287 11.18 26.27 32.47
N LYS A 288 12.29 25.90 33.11
CA LYS A 288 12.41 24.82 34.10
C LYS A 288 11.38 24.98 35.23
N THR A 289 10.68 23.91 35.60
CA THR A 289 10.50 23.56 37.03
C THR A 289 10.07 22.10 37.25
N ALA A 290 10.76 21.48 38.21
CA ALA A 290 10.30 20.47 39.16
C ALA A 290 9.97 19.04 38.67
N ARG A 291 11.03 18.20 38.73
CA ARG A 291 10.94 16.80 39.12
C ARG A 291 10.25 16.66 40.49
N LYS A 292 9.32 15.72 40.62
CA LYS A 292 9.07 15.00 41.88
C LYS A 292 9.12 13.48 41.61
N PRO A 293 9.71 12.69 42.53
CA PRO A 293 10.00 11.28 42.31
C PRO A 293 8.77 10.42 42.60
N PHE A 294 8.41 9.52 41.67
CA PHE A 294 7.49 8.44 41.99
C PHE A 294 8.30 7.24 42.47
N THR A 295 7.95 6.85 43.69
CA THR A 295 8.54 5.81 44.52
C THR A 295 8.41 4.42 43.90
N THR A 296 9.53 3.69 43.98
CA THR A 296 9.64 2.26 43.80
C THR A 296 8.75 1.51 44.78
N ASN A 297 7.68 0.87 44.30
CA ASN A 297 7.01 -0.18 45.06
C ASN A 297 7.64 -1.52 44.68
N ASN A 298 8.53 -1.99 45.54
CA ASN A 298 8.89 -3.40 45.66
C ASN A 298 7.60 -4.20 45.89
N LYS A 299 7.23 -5.07 44.95
CA LYS A 299 6.29 -6.15 45.23
C LYS A 299 7.09 -7.40 45.56
N GLU A 300 6.97 -7.81 46.81
CA GLU A 300 7.42 -9.09 47.34
C GLU A 300 6.84 -10.27 46.54
N PRO A 301 7.53 -11.43 46.51
CA PRO A 301 7.07 -12.60 45.78
C PRO A 301 5.80 -13.22 46.41
N PRO A 302 4.94 -13.88 45.62
CA PRO A 302 3.71 -14.47 46.12
C PRO A 302 3.98 -15.62 47.09
N SER A 303 3.22 -15.63 48.19
CA SER A 303 3.20 -16.68 49.21
C SER A 303 2.82 -18.07 48.64
N PRO A 304 3.37 -19.18 49.15
CA PRO A 304 3.08 -20.52 48.65
C PRO A 304 1.62 -20.96 48.84
N CYS A 305 1.07 -21.66 47.84
CA CYS A 305 -0.28 -22.21 47.81
C CYS A 305 -0.49 -23.29 48.90
N PRO A 306 -1.55 -23.22 49.72
CA PRO A 306 -1.78 -24.14 50.85
C PRO A 306 -2.30 -25.54 50.46
N LYS A 307 -2.08 -26.00 49.21
CA LYS A 307 -2.62 -27.28 48.71
C LYS A 307 -1.63 -28.22 48.01
N CYS A 308 -0.33 -27.94 48.07
CA CYS A 308 0.69 -28.87 47.56
C CYS A 308 1.75 -29.11 48.62
N GLN A 309 1.50 -30.08 49.51
CA GLN A 309 2.57 -30.78 50.22
C GLN A 309 3.15 -31.82 49.26
N GLU A 310 4.39 -31.63 48.82
CA GLU A 310 5.38 -32.72 48.72
C GLU A 310 6.75 -32.14 48.40
N MET A 311 7.65 -32.28 49.37
CA MET A 311 9.08 -32.05 49.26
C MET A 311 9.75 -33.37 48.90
N ASN A 312 10.62 -33.40 47.89
CA ASN A 312 11.77 -34.31 47.77
C ASN A 312 12.75 -33.67 46.75
N LEU A 313 13.84 -33.02 47.17
CA LEU A 313 15.19 -33.58 47.40
C LEU A 313 15.84 -34.22 46.16
N LYS A 314 16.40 -33.41 45.25
CA LYS A 314 17.84 -33.21 45.00
C LYS A 314 18.05 -32.41 43.73
#